data_AF-A0A265QAK9-F1
#
_entry.id   AF-A0A265QAK9-F1
#
_cell.length_a   1.000
_cell.length_b   1.000
_cell.length_c   1.000
_cell.angle_alpha   90.00
_cell.angle_beta   90.00
_cell.angle_gamma   90.00
#
_symmetry.space_group_name_H-M   'P 1'
#
loop_
_entity.id
_entity.type
_entity.pdbx_description
1 polymer ?
#
loop_
_entity_poly.entity_id
_entity_poly.type
_entity_poly.pdbx_seq_one_letter_code
_entity_poly.pdbx_strand_id
1 'polypeptide(L)'
;MERKLSEILSPYDDWSNTKGEQKNIEAKEALYLFYNEFSKLKPSNKYKKRDIWHMLYITHLYRIKKAFDEEKYMRVCNEIRSLIHYESFLQGRIYYNLIHLLEEFLNVKAR
;
A
#
# COMPACT_ATOMS: atom_id res chain seq x y z
N MET A 1 -5.39 3.53 14.33
CA MET A 1 -5.62 2.50 13.29
C MET A 1 -4.67 2.74 12.12
N GLU A 2 -4.72 3.92 11.50
CA GLU A 2 -3.84 4.32 10.39
C GLU A 2 -2.34 4.31 10.77
N ARG A 3 -1.98 4.83 11.96
CA ARG A 3 -0.61 4.76 12.50
C ARG A 3 -0.08 3.32 12.61
N LYS A 4 -0.88 2.40 13.17
CA LYS A 4 -0.48 1.00 13.36
C LYS A 4 -0.18 0.28 12.04
N LEU A 5 -0.96 0.57 11.00
CA LEU A 5 -0.70 0.00 9.67
C LEU A 5 0.57 0.59 9.03
N SER A 6 0.77 1.91 9.13
CA SER A 6 1.96 2.56 8.60
C SER A 6 3.25 2.14 9.33
N GLU A 7 3.15 1.82 10.62
CA GLU A 7 4.26 1.32 11.44
C GLU A 7 4.80 -0.04 10.94
N ILE A 8 3.96 -0.91 10.39
CA ILE A 8 4.40 -2.19 9.78
C ILE A 8 5.38 -1.94 8.64
N LEU A 9 5.11 -0.92 7.83
CA LEU A 9 5.88 -0.63 6.61
C LEU A 9 7.04 0.35 6.88
N SER A 10 7.02 1.07 8.00
CA SER A 10 7.97 2.16 8.29
C SER A 10 9.44 1.75 8.32
N PRO A 11 9.85 0.55 8.76
CA PRO A 11 11.26 0.15 8.71
C PRO A 11 11.80 -0.04 7.27
N TYR A 12 10.89 -0.20 6.30
CA TYR A 12 11.16 -0.62 4.94
C TYR A 12 10.80 0.44 3.89
N ASP A 13 10.55 1.67 4.30
CA ASP A 13 10.05 2.79 3.47
C ASP A 13 11.13 3.44 2.58
N ASP A 14 11.97 2.65 1.92
CA ASP A 14 13.03 3.17 1.08
C ASP A 14 12.59 3.31 -0.38
N TRP A 15 12.40 4.57 -0.82
CA TRP A 15 12.06 4.88 -2.21
C TRP A 15 13.14 4.40 -3.20
N SER A 16 14.42 4.45 -2.82
CA SER A 16 15.54 4.06 -3.68
C SER A 16 15.75 2.55 -3.76
N ASN A 17 15.20 1.80 -2.78
CA ASN A 17 15.36 0.35 -2.65
C ASN A 17 16.84 -0.09 -2.63
N THR A 18 17.70 0.64 -1.90
CA THR A 18 19.16 0.46 -1.94
C THR A 18 19.74 -0.28 -0.74
N LYS A 19 18.93 -0.66 0.26
CA LYS A 19 19.39 -1.34 1.49
C LYS A 19 19.73 -2.83 1.31
N GLY A 20 19.76 -3.33 0.07
CA GLY A 20 20.16 -4.69 -0.27
C GLY A 20 19.03 -5.72 -0.28
N GLU A 21 19.32 -6.90 -0.84
CA GLU A 21 18.33 -7.95 -1.12
C GLU A 21 17.62 -8.46 0.14
N GLN A 22 18.37 -8.68 1.22
CA GLN A 22 17.78 -9.16 2.48
C GLN A 22 16.70 -8.20 2.99
N LYS A 23 16.94 -6.90 2.90
CA LYS A 23 15.95 -5.88 3.30
C LYS A 23 14.77 -5.82 2.34
N ASN A 24 14.98 -6.13 1.07
CA ASN A 24 13.91 -6.23 0.08
C ASN A 24 12.98 -7.42 0.37
N ILE A 25 13.54 -8.56 0.77
CA ILE A 25 12.77 -9.75 1.20
C ILE A 25 11.98 -9.44 2.48
N GLU A 26 12.62 -8.85 3.50
CA GLU A 26 11.93 -8.43 4.73
C GLU A 26 10.79 -7.43 4.44
N ALA A 27 10.99 -6.52 3.47
CA ALA A 27 9.94 -5.60 3.03
C ALA A 27 8.76 -6.34 2.40
N LYS A 28 9.01 -7.38 1.61
CA LYS A 28 7.96 -8.25 1.07
C LYS A 28 7.16 -8.92 2.19
N GLU A 29 7.81 -9.45 3.22
CA GLU A 29 7.14 -10.03 4.38
C GLU A 29 6.29 -8.99 5.13
N ALA A 30 6.80 -7.76 5.29
CA ALA A 30 6.04 -6.66 5.88
C ALA A 30 4.79 -6.30 5.05
N LEU A 31 4.85 -6.41 3.72
CA LEU A 31 3.67 -6.22 2.85
C LEU A 31 2.60 -7.29 3.07
N TYR A 32 2.99 -8.57 3.28
CA TYR A 32 2.03 -9.62 3.67
C TYR A 32 1.38 -9.32 5.01
N LEU A 33 2.16 -8.90 6.02
CA LEU A 33 1.62 -8.52 7.33
C LEU A 33 0.68 -7.33 7.22
N PHE A 34 1.06 -6.31 6.45
CA PHE A 34 0.21 -5.17 6.16
C PHE A 34 -1.10 -5.59 5.50
N TYR A 35 -1.05 -6.42 4.45
CA TYR A 35 -2.24 -6.93 3.77
C TYR A 35 -3.18 -7.66 4.74
N ASN A 36 -2.63 -8.53 5.59
CA ASN A 36 -3.41 -9.28 6.58
C ASN A 36 -4.12 -8.38 7.59
N GLU A 37 -3.49 -7.28 8.02
CA GLU A 37 -4.12 -6.32 8.93
C GLU A 37 -5.08 -5.38 8.19
N PHE A 38 -4.74 -4.97 6.97
CA PHE A 38 -5.52 -4.04 6.17
C PHE A 38 -6.83 -4.66 5.66
N SER A 39 -6.80 -5.91 5.20
CA SER A 39 -7.97 -6.68 4.74
C SER A 39 -9.02 -6.89 5.84
N LYS A 40 -8.63 -6.89 7.11
CA LYS A 40 -9.58 -6.96 8.25
C LYS A 40 -10.39 -5.68 8.42
N LEU A 41 -9.92 -4.57 7.86
CA LEU A 41 -10.65 -3.30 7.90
C LEU A 41 -11.78 -3.31 6.88
N LYS A 42 -12.88 -2.63 7.21
CA LYS A 42 -13.98 -2.39 6.27
C LYS A 42 -13.79 -1.04 5.58
N PRO A 43 -14.10 -0.92 4.28
CA PRO A 43 -14.13 0.37 3.63
C PRO A 43 -15.15 1.29 4.31
N SER A 44 -14.85 2.57 4.34
CA SER A 44 -15.74 3.60 4.89
C SER A 44 -16.96 3.77 3.99
N ASN A 45 -18.17 3.58 4.55
CA ASN A 45 -19.43 3.87 3.87
C ASN A 45 -19.66 5.37 3.63
N LYS A 46 -18.90 6.24 4.32
CA LYS A 46 -18.97 7.68 4.13
C LYS A 46 -18.12 8.09 2.93
N TYR A 47 -18.78 8.48 1.84
CA TYR A 47 -18.13 9.14 0.72
C TYR A 47 -17.59 10.50 1.18
N LYS A 48 -16.26 10.67 1.25
CA LYS A 48 -15.69 11.99 1.44
C LYS A 48 -15.52 12.64 0.06
N LYS A 49 -16.39 13.63 -0.26
CA LYS A 49 -16.11 14.61 -1.32
C LYS A 49 -14.78 15.29 -0.99
N ARG A 50 -13.91 15.41 -1.97
CA ARG A 50 -12.49 15.75 -1.84
C ARG A 50 -12.03 16.34 -3.17
N ASP A 51 -12.61 17.48 -3.53
CA ASP A 51 -12.21 18.43 -4.60
C ASP A 51 -11.55 17.89 -5.89
N ILE A 52 -11.02 18.77 -6.73
CA ILE A 52 -10.44 18.49 -8.06
C ILE A 52 -9.31 17.42 -8.01
N TRP A 53 -8.75 17.18 -6.83
CA TRP A 53 -7.66 16.23 -6.55
C TRP A 53 -8.11 14.80 -6.27
N HIS A 54 -9.40 14.49 -6.50
CA HIS A 54 -10.02 13.18 -6.30
C HIS A 54 -9.32 11.97 -6.93
N MET A 55 -8.47 12.17 -7.93
CA MET A 55 -7.77 11.13 -8.69
C MET A 55 -6.28 11.01 -8.36
N LEU A 56 -5.74 11.83 -7.45
CA LEU A 56 -4.30 11.77 -7.09
C LEU A 56 -3.87 10.40 -6.57
N TYR A 57 -4.79 9.68 -5.90
CA TYR A 57 -4.55 8.30 -5.45
C TYR A 57 -4.14 7.36 -6.61
N ILE A 58 -4.57 7.62 -7.85
CA ILE A 58 -4.20 6.81 -9.02
C ILE A 58 -2.70 6.89 -9.28
N THR A 59 -2.08 8.06 -9.09
CA THR A 59 -0.64 8.22 -9.21
C THR A 59 0.10 7.34 -8.22
N HIS A 60 -0.40 7.24 -6.98
CA HIS A 60 0.15 6.34 -5.98
C HIS A 60 -0.03 4.87 -6.37
N LEU A 61 -1.23 4.46 -6.80
CA LEU A 61 -1.49 3.09 -7.25
C LEU A 61 -0.61 2.68 -8.43
N TYR A 62 -0.42 3.59 -9.39
CA TYR A 62 0.49 3.37 -10.51
C TYR A 62 1.94 3.16 -10.05
N ARG A 63 2.43 3.98 -9.11
CA ARG A 63 3.78 3.84 -8.55
C ARG A 63 3.95 2.55 -7.75
N ILE A 64 2.93 2.15 -6.98
CA ILE A 64 2.89 0.88 -6.25
C ILE A 64 3.00 -0.28 -7.24
N LYS A 65 2.13 -0.31 -8.26
CA LYS A 65 2.16 -1.36 -9.29
C LYS A 65 3.54 -1.43 -9.96
N LYS A 66 4.06 -0.29 -10.42
CA LYS A 66 5.37 -0.22 -11.08
C LYS A 66 6.49 -0.74 -10.17
N ALA A 67 6.46 -0.40 -8.87
CA ALA A 67 7.46 -0.89 -7.93
C ALA A 67 7.35 -2.41 -7.69
N PHE A 68 6.14 -2.97 -7.70
CA PHE A 68 5.93 -4.41 -7.67
C PHE A 68 6.45 -5.09 -8.94
N ASP A 69 6.14 -4.55 -10.12
CA ASP A 69 6.65 -5.06 -11.41
C ASP A 69 8.20 -5.07 -11.46
N GLU A 70 8.83 -4.12 -10.78
CA GLU A 70 10.30 -4.01 -10.63
C GLU A 70 10.87 -4.84 -9.47
N GLU A 71 10.04 -5.59 -8.73
CA GLU A 71 10.38 -6.33 -7.50
C GLU A 71 11.05 -5.47 -6.40
N LYS A 72 10.75 -4.17 -6.37
CA LYS A 72 11.26 -3.21 -5.38
C LYS A 72 10.31 -3.06 -4.21
N TYR A 73 10.26 -4.06 -3.34
CA TYR A 73 9.29 -4.13 -2.25
C TYR A 73 9.46 -3.01 -1.20
N MET A 74 10.67 -2.49 -0.99
CA MET A 74 10.88 -1.34 -0.11
C MET A 74 10.24 -0.07 -0.69
N ARG A 75 10.33 0.09 -2.01
CA ARG A 75 9.67 1.19 -2.72
C ARG A 75 8.14 1.05 -2.65
N VAL A 76 7.63 -0.17 -2.74
CA VAL A 76 6.21 -0.45 -2.50
C VAL A 76 5.79 0.02 -1.10
N CYS A 77 6.54 -0.36 -0.06
CA CYS A 77 6.29 0.09 1.32
C CYS A 77 6.24 1.62 1.43
N ASN A 78 7.18 2.34 0.80
CA ASN A 78 7.20 3.79 0.77
C ASN A 78 5.96 4.40 0.08
N GLU A 79 5.58 3.89 -1.09
CA GLU A 79 4.46 4.43 -1.86
C GLU A 79 3.11 4.16 -1.16
N ILE A 80 2.95 3.00 -0.51
CA ILE A 80 1.77 2.70 0.32
C ILE A 80 1.71 3.65 1.52
N ARG A 81 2.83 3.90 2.21
CA ARG A 81 2.84 4.88 3.32
C ARG A 81 2.49 6.28 2.86
N SER A 82 2.97 6.69 1.68
CA SER A 82 2.60 7.96 1.06
C SER A 82 1.10 8.02 0.77
N LEU A 83 0.53 6.95 0.19
CA LEU A 83 -0.92 6.84 -0.04
C LEU A 83 -1.71 6.96 1.27
N ILE A 84 -1.31 6.27 2.34
CA ILE A 84 -1.98 6.34 3.66
C ILE A 84 -1.89 7.75 4.26
N HIS A 85 -0.75 8.44 4.08
CA HIS A 85 -0.53 9.76 4.64
C HIS A 85 -1.35 10.85 3.93
N TYR A 86 -1.41 10.81 2.59
CA TYR A 86 -2.06 11.85 1.80
C TYR A 86 -3.52 11.54 1.47
N GLU A 87 -3.90 10.27 1.37
CA GLU A 87 -5.22 9.84 0.91
C GLU A 87 -6.08 9.22 2.01
N SER A 88 -7.40 9.38 1.87
CA SER A 88 -8.36 8.67 2.74
C SER A 88 -8.45 7.21 2.28
N PHE A 89 -7.43 6.41 2.59
CA PHE A 89 -7.19 5.08 2.02
C PHE A 89 -8.30 4.04 2.30
N LEU A 90 -9.17 4.29 3.28
CA LEU A 90 -10.39 3.49 3.53
C LEU A 90 -11.58 3.86 2.63
N GLN A 91 -11.47 4.84 1.74
CA GLN A 91 -12.48 5.05 0.70
C GLN A 91 -12.54 3.81 -0.19
N GLY A 92 -13.76 3.31 -0.47
CA GLY A 92 -13.95 2.06 -1.22
C GLY A 92 -13.07 1.94 -2.47
N ARG A 93 -13.00 2.99 -3.31
CA ARG A 93 -12.14 2.99 -4.50
C ARG A 93 -10.65 2.80 -4.21
N ILE A 94 -10.12 3.41 -3.15
CA ILE A 94 -8.70 3.29 -2.81
C ILE A 94 -8.46 1.93 -2.14
N TYR A 95 -9.34 1.58 -1.20
CA TYR A 95 -9.30 0.31 -0.48
C TYR A 95 -9.30 -0.88 -1.44
N TYR A 96 -10.30 -0.98 -2.32
CA TYR A 96 -10.44 -2.13 -3.21
C TYR A 96 -9.31 -2.20 -4.24
N ASN A 97 -8.89 -1.06 -4.80
CA ASN A 97 -7.76 -1.06 -5.75
C ASN A 97 -6.44 -1.46 -5.06
N LEU A 98 -6.19 -1.00 -3.82
CA LEU A 98 -5.00 -1.38 -3.09
C LEU A 98 -5.02 -2.85 -2.68
N ILE A 99 -6.16 -3.37 -2.20
CA ILE A 99 -6.35 -4.79 -1.90
C ILE A 99 -6.08 -5.63 -3.15
N HIS A 100 -6.69 -5.28 -4.27
CA HIS A 100 -6.52 -6.03 -5.52
C HIS A 100 -5.06 -6.08 -5.99
N LEU A 101 -4.33 -4.96 -5.93
CA LEU A 101 -2.90 -4.93 -6.24
C LEU A 101 -2.09 -5.82 -5.29
N LEU A 102 -2.38 -5.77 -3.98
CA LEU A 102 -1.69 -6.62 -3.01
C LEU A 102 -1.99 -8.10 -3.26
N GLU A 103 -3.23 -8.47 -3.57
CA GLU A 103 -3.63 -9.83 -3.91
C GLU A 103 -2.90 -10.36 -5.14
N GLU A 104 -2.89 -9.56 -6.21
CA GLU A 104 -2.22 -9.88 -7.48
C GLU A 104 -0.73 -10.14 -7.27
N PHE A 105 0.01 -9.19 -6.68
CA PHE A 105 1.47 -9.27 -6.61
C PHE A 105 2.01 -10.11 -5.45
N LEU A 106 1.24 -10.27 -4.38
CA LEU A 106 1.61 -11.17 -3.28
C LEU A 106 1.09 -12.59 -3.49
N ASN A 107 0.38 -12.86 -4.60
CA ASN A 107 -0.24 -14.15 -4.89
C ASN A 107 -1.10 -14.68 -3.72
N VAL A 108 -1.84 -13.79 -3.07
CA VAL A 108 -2.77 -14.14 -1.98
C VAL A 108 -4.19 -14.18 -2.53
N LYS A 109 -4.93 -15.25 -2.22
CA LYS A 109 -6.35 -15.35 -2.63
C LYS A 109 -7.20 -14.42 -1.79
N ALA A 110 -8.12 -13.71 -2.45
CA ALA A 110 -9.20 -12.99 -1.79
C ALA A 110 -9.98 -13.94 -0.86
N ARG A 111 -10.27 -13.49 0.37
CA ARG A 111 -11.09 -14.22 1.35
C ARG A 111 -12.57 -13.94 1.16
#